data_AF-A0A7C5N0E2-F1
#
_entry.id   AF-A0A7C5N0E2-F1
#
_cell.length_a   1.000
_cell.length_b   1.000
_cell.length_c   1.000
_cell.angle_alpha   90.00
_cell.angle_beta   90.00
_cell.angle_gamma   90.00
#
_symmetry.space_group_name_H-M   'P 1'
#
loop_
_entity.id
_entity.type
_entity.pdbx_description
1 polymer ?
#
loop_
_entity_poly.entity_id
_entity_poly.type
_entity_poly.pdbx_seq_one_letter_code
_entity_poly.pdbx_strand_id
1 'polypeptide(L)'
;MAASPLLGYNTNVRHLGKLFHIQTEDSGSTHGHIFTHLFADGGRIVASKKTTYAHYIATNRYPDIVKQLMRESHKAMFIALRDGLFDEDEAEGARQMAAMEIVL
;
A
#
# COMPACT_ATOMS: atom_id res chain seq x y z
N MET A 1 -25.62 -4.60 3.72
CA MET A 1 -24.59 -5.43 4.38
C MET A 1 -23.24 -4.92 3.94
N ALA A 2 -22.35 -4.54 4.87
CA ALA A 2 -21.00 -4.10 4.51
C ALA A 2 -20.23 -5.31 3.95
N ALA A 3 -19.64 -5.17 2.76
CA ALA A 3 -18.77 -6.21 2.21
C ALA A 3 -17.56 -6.37 3.14
N SER A 4 -17.25 -7.61 3.53
CA SER A 4 -16.08 -7.91 4.36
C SER A 4 -14.79 -7.51 3.65
N PRO A 5 -13.78 -6.96 4.38
CA PRO A 5 -12.50 -6.58 3.80
C PRO A 5 -11.85 -7.75 3.05
N LEU A 6 -11.21 -7.45 1.92
CA LEU A 6 -10.40 -8.44 1.21
C LEU A 6 -9.19 -8.84 2.07
N LEU A 7 -8.84 -10.12 2.06
CA LEU A 7 -7.61 -10.63 2.69
C LEU A 7 -6.41 -9.84 2.13
N GLY A 8 -5.75 -9.06 2.98
CA GLY A 8 -4.68 -8.16 2.60
C GLY A 8 -3.46 -8.84 1.97
N TYR A 9 -2.60 -8.06 1.32
CA TYR A 9 -1.32 -8.55 0.78
C TYR A 9 -0.23 -8.41 1.82
N ASN A 10 0.56 -9.45 2.04
CA ASN A 10 1.67 -9.46 3.00
C ASN A 10 2.91 -10.07 2.35
N THR A 11 4.05 -9.39 2.38
CA THR A 11 5.29 -9.89 1.77
C THR A 11 6.51 -9.40 2.53
N ASN A 12 7.45 -10.31 2.82
CA ASN A 12 8.77 -9.97 3.35
C ASN A 12 9.75 -9.73 2.20
N VAL A 13 10.50 -8.63 2.27
CA VAL A 13 11.46 -8.22 1.24
C VAL A 13 12.81 -7.98 1.87
N ARG A 14 13.89 -8.54 1.30
CA ARG A 14 15.25 -8.22 1.72
C ARG A 14 15.80 -7.12 0.81
N HIS A 15 16.33 -6.06 1.40
CA HIS A 15 16.95 -4.94 0.69
C HIS A 15 18.15 -4.43 1.49
N LEU A 16 19.31 -4.29 0.84
CA LEU A 16 20.58 -3.85 1.47
C LEU A 16 20.91 -4.56 2.80
N GLY A 17 20.68 -5.88 2.86
CA GLY A 17 20.96 -6.70 4.04
C GLY A 17 19.94 -6.55 5.18
N LYS A 18 18.97 -5.64 5.07
CA LYS A 18 17.86 -5.47 6.01
C LYS A 18 16.62 -6.25 5.56
N LEU A 19 15.78 -6.63 6.52
CA LEU A 19 14.49 -7.27 6.27
C LEU A 19 13.38 -6.23 6.44
N PHE A 20 12.57 -6.09 5.40
CA PHE A 20 11.38 -5.25 5.37
C PHE A 20 10.12 -6.09 5.24
N HIS A 21 9.00 -5.53 5.69
CA HIS A 21 7.68 -6.14 5.52
C HIS A 21 6.74 -5.15 4.83
N ILE A 22 6.06 -5.59 3.78
CA ILE A 22 5.04 -4.83 3.09
C ILE A 22 3.69 -5.46 3.41
N GLN A 23 2.77 -4.65 3.93
CA GLN A 23 1.40 -5.04 4.23
C GLN A 23 0.43 -4.11 3.52
N THR A 24 -0.62 -4.66 2.91
CA THR A 24 -1.68 -3.88 2.26
C THR A 24 -3.05 -4.34 2.74
N GLU A 25 -3.87 -3.40 3.21
CA GLU A 25 -5.19 -3.66 3.77
C GLU A 25 -6.25 -2.74 3.15
N ASP A 26 -7.49 -3.21 3.17
CA ASP A 26 -8.68 -2.49 2.72
C ASP A 26 -9.52 -2.09 3.95
N SER A 27 -9.95 -0.83 4.03
CA SER A 27 -10.73 -0.29 5.15
C SER A 27 -12.24 -0.60 5.07
N GLY A 28 -12.66 -1.34 4.05
CA GLY A 28 -14.05 -1.54 3.67
C GLY A 28 -14.67 -0.32 2.97
N SER A 29 -15.83 -0.57 2.37
CA SER A 29 -16.65 0.41 1.63
C SER A 29 -17.18 1.57 2.48
N THR A 30 -17.17 1.45 3.81
CA THR A 30 -17.55 2.57 4.69
C THR A 30 -16.57 3.74 4.59
N HIS A 31 -15.27 3.45 4.48
CA HIS A 31 -14.21 4.47 4.41
C HIS A 31 -13.63 4.62 3.00
N GLY A 32 -13.60 3.54 2.21
CA GLY A 32 -13.17 3.61 0.82
C GLY A 32 -11.66 3.82 0.64
N HIS A 33 -10.83 3.23 1.50
CA HIS A 33 -9.39 3.40 1.51
C HIS A 33 -8.63 2.08 1.48
N ILE A 34 -7.51 2.09 0.76
CA ILE A 34 -6.47 1.06 0.82
C ILE A 34 -5.27 1.68 1.50
N PHE A 35 -4.72 0.95 2.47
CA PHE A 35 -3.49 1.31 3.16
C PHE A 35 -2.40 0.32 2.79
N THR A 36 -1.22 0.81 2.42
CA THR A 36 -0.01 -0.02 2.25
C THR A 36 1.08 0.52 3.14
N HIS A 37 1.58 -0.31 4.05
CA HIS A 37 2.63 0.04 4.99
C HIS A 37 3.91 -0.71 4.66
N LEU A 38 5.04 0.00 4.73
CA LEU A 38 6.37 -0.56 4.73
C LEU A 38 6.91 -0.53 6.15
N PHE A 39 7.28 -1.69 6.68
CA PHE A 39 7.87 -1.84 8.00
C PHE A 39 9.32 -2.26 7.93
N ALA A 40 10.12 -1.81 8.89
CA ALA A 40 11.48 -2.24 9.16
C ALA A 40 11.67 -2.54 10.67
N ASP A 41 12.83 -3.06 11.04
CA ASP A 41 13.31 -3.16 12.43
C ASP A 41 12.31 -3.83 13.41
N GLY A 42 11.56 -4.83 12.95
CA GLY A 42 10.61 -5.56 13.80
C GLY A 42 9.28 -4.84 14.06
N GLY A 43 8.90 -3.86 13.24
CA GLY A 43 7.55 -3.25 13.27
C GLY A 43 7.52 -1.72 13.17
N ARG A 44 8.66 -1.05 13.00
CA ARG A 44 8.72 0.40 12.76
C ARG A 44 8.18 0.71 11.37
N ILE A 45 7.22 1.61 11.26
CA ILE A 45 6.72 2.09 9.97
C ILE A 45 7.77 3.02 9.35
N VAL A 46 8.21 2.68 8.14
CA VAL A 46 9.09 3.51 7.30
C VAL A 46 8.25 4.43 6.42
N ALA A 47 7.25 3.86 5.74
CA ALA A 47 6.39 4.60 4.83
C ALA A 47 4.96 4.06 4.83
N SER A 48 4.01 4.94 4.52
CA SER A 48 2.60 4.59 4.39
C SER A 48 2.05 5.18 3.11
N LYS A 49 1.34 4.37 2.34
CA LYS A 49 0.57 4.81 1.18
C LYS A 49 -0.92 4.64 1.45
N LYS A 50 -1.66 5.74 1.36
CA LYS A 50 -3.12 5.74 1.34
C LYS A 50 -3.60 5.95 -0.09
N THR A 51 -4.48 5.08 -0.55
CA THR A 51 -5.13 5.16 -1.86
C THR A 51 -6.63 5.14 -1.67
N THR A 52 -7.32 6.18 -2.13
CA THR A 52 -8.78 6.28 -2.03
C THR A 52 -9.44 5.64 -3.25
N TYR A 53 -10.53 4.92 -3.03
CA TYR A 53 -11.38 4.36 -4.08
C TYR A 53 -12.85 4.78 -3.92
N ALA A 54 -13.11 5.79 -3.09
CA ALA A 54 -14.46 6.24 -2.76
C ALA A 54 -15.34 6.54 -3.98
N HIS A 55 -14.74 7.06 -5.06
CA HIS A 55 -15.40 7.34 -6.34
C HIS A 55 -15.91 6.09 -7.06
N TYR A 56 -15.33 4.91 -6.79
CA TYR A 56 -15.75 3.66 -7.40
C TYR A 56 -16.88 2.96 -6.65
N ILE A 57 -17.16 3.32 -5.39
CA ILE A 57 -18.14 2.62 -4.52
C ILE A 57 -19.55 2.64 -5.12
N ALA A 58 -19.91 3.70 -5.84
CA ALA A 58 -21.20 3.81 -6.53
C ALA A 58 -21.36 2.88 -7.75
N THR A 59 -20.29 2.16 -8.14
CA THR A 59 -20.29 1.26 -9.30
C THR A 59 -20.42 -0.20 -8.84
N ASN A 60 -21.22 -1.02 -9.54
CA ASN A 60 -21.32 -2.46 -9.25
C ASN A 60 -19.99 -3.23 -9.43
N ARG A 61 -18.96 -2.60 -10.03
CA ARG A 61 -17.65 -3.21 -10.30
C ARG A 61 -16.59 -2.88 -9.26
N TYR A 62 -16.94 -2.13 -8.21
CA TYR A 62 -15.96 -1.70 -7.20
C TYR A 62 -15.16 -2.83 -6.56
N PRO A 63 -15.69 -4.06 -6.33
CA PRO A 63 -14.90 -5.10 -5.67
C PRO A 63 -13.67 -5.53 -6.47
N ASP A 64 -13.77 -5.59 -7.80
CA ASP A 64 -12.65 -5.94 -8.67
C ASP A 64 -11.65 -4.78 -8.78
N ILE A 65 -12.14 -3.55 -8.80
CA ILE A 65 -11.34 -2.32 -8.79
C ILE A 65 -10.52 -2.26 -7.49
N VAL A 66 -11.12 -2.52 -6.33
CA VAL A 66 -10.42 -2.53 -5.03
C VAL A 66 -9.32 -3.58 -5.05
N LYS A 67 -9.62 -4.82 -5.51
CA LYS A 67 -8.58 -5.87 -5.66
C LYS A 67 -7.42 -5.41 -6.53
N GLN A 68 -7.69 -4.77 -7.66
CA GLN A 68 -6.66 -4.29 -8.57
C GLN A 68 -5.84 -3.16 -7.92
N LEU A 69 -6.48 -2.18 -7.28
CA LEU A 69 -5.80 -1.09 -6.57
C LEU A 69 -4.93 -1.60 -5.43
N MET A 70 -5.38 -2.60 -4.68
CA MET A 70 -4.58 -3.20 -3.62
C MET A 70 -3.30 -3.83 -4.19
N ARG A 71 -3.40 -4.55 -5.31
CA ARG A 71 -2.25 -5.14 -6.00
C ARG A 71 -1.27 -4.07 -6.49
N GLU A 72 -1.77 -3.04 -7.15
CA GLU A 72 -0.92 -1.98 -7.70
C GLU A 72 -0.27 -1.15 -6.58
N SER A 73 -1.00 -0.84 -5.50
CA SER A 73 -0.45 -0.16 -4.33
C SER A 73 0.66 -0.99 -3.65
N HIS A 74 0.46 -2.30 -3.50
CA HIS A 74 1.46 -3.21 -2.94
C HIS A 74 2.71 -3.28 -3.84
N LYS A 75 2.51 -3.45 -5.14
CA LYS A 75 3.57 -3.52 -6.14
C LYS A 75 4.37 -2.22 -6.20
N ALA A 76 3.71 -1.07 -6.12
CA ALA A 76 4.36 0.24 -6.10
C ALA A 76 5.30 0.38 -4.90
N MET A 77 4.85 -0.02 -3.69
CA MET A 77 5.71 -0.01 -2.50
C MET A 77 6.92 -0.96 -2.66
N PHE A 78 6.71 -2.14 -3.24
CA PHE A 78 7.80 -3.07 -3.52
C PHE A 78 8.83 -2.49 -4.48
N ILE A 79 8.37 -1.87 -5.58
CA ILE A 79 9.25 -1.24 -6.58
C ILE A 79 10.01 -0.06 -5.94
N ALA A 80 9.32 0.79 -5.18
CA ALA A 80 9.96 1.91 -4.48
C ALA A 80 11.07 1.44 -3.53
N LEU A 81 10.83 0.38 -2.75
CA LEU A 81 11.86 -0.22 -1.90
C LEU A 81 13.03 -0.77 -2.72
N ARG A 82 12.74 -1.56 -3.77
CA ARG A 82 13.75 -2.16 -4.64
C ARG A 82 14.63 -1.10 -5.32
N ASP A 83 14.02 -0.01 -5.76
CA ASP A 83 14.69 1.07 -6.50
C ASP A 83 15.41 2.05 -5.55
N GLY A 84 15.36 1.80 -4.24
CA GLY A 84 16.14 2.54 -3.24
C GLY A 84 15.53 3.88 -2.82
N LEU A 85 14.21 4.06 -2.97
CA LEU A 85 13.52 5.31 -2.61
C LEU A 85 13.74 5.71 -1.14
N PHE A 86 14.01 4.75 -0.27
CA PHE A 86 14.18 4.95 1.17
C PHE A 86 15.65 4.86 1.63
N ASP A 87 16.61 4.73 0.72
CA ASP A 87 18.00 4.38 1.07
C ASP A 87 18.81 5.58 1.60
N GLU A 88 18.62 6.76 1.01
CA GLU A 88 19.37 7.97 1.39
C GLU A 88 18.68 8.75 2.52
N ASP A 89 17.38 8.99 2.40
CA ASP A 89 16.55 9.68 3.39
C ASP A 89 15.18 9.00 3.47
N GLU A 90 14.97 8.18 4.52
CA GLU A 90 13.71 7.47 4.75
C GLU A 90 12.51 8.43 4.85
N ALA A 91 12.70 9.63 5.43
CA ALA A 91 11.60 10.58 5.63
C ALA A 91 11.20 11.26 4.32
N GLU A 92 12.17 11.59 3.47
CA GLU A 92 11.89 12.08 2.12
C GLU A 92 11.28 11.00 1.24
N GLY A 93 11.83 9.79 1.24
CA GLY A 93 11.25 8.65 0.54
C GLY A 93 9.81 8.36 0.98
N ALA A 94 9.53 8.45 2.28
CA ALA A 94 8.17 8.30 2.80
C ALA A 94 7.21 9.39 2.31
N ARG A 95 7.65 10.66 2.23
CA ARG A 95 6.85 11.76 1.66
C ARG A 95 6.56 11.53 0.19
N GLN A 96 7.57 11.12 -0.59
CA GLN A 96 7.41 10.81 -2.01
C GLN A 96 6.47 9.62 -2.23
N MET A 97 6.61 8.56 -1.44
CA MET A 97 5.72 7.40 -1.49
C MET A 97 4.28 7.80 -1.14
N ALA A 98 4.07 8.63 -0.12
CA ALA A 98 2.74 9.12 0.23
C ALA A 98 2.09 9.92 -0.91
N ALA A 99 2.87 10.75 -1.60
CA ALA A 99 2.44 11.59 -2.72
C ALA A 99 2.22 10.82 -4.04
N MET A 100 2.82 9.64 -4.21
CA MET A 100 2.73 8.86 -5.45
C MET A 100 1.28 8.57 -5.86
N GLU A 101 0.89 8.86 -7.09
CA GLU A 101 -0.45 8.52 -7.58
C GLU A 101 -0.51 7.05 -8.01
N ILE A 102 -1.49 6.29 -7.50
CA ILE A 102 -1.76 4.92 -7.92
C ILE A 102 -3.03 4.94 -8.76
N VAL A 103 -2.88 4.79 -10.06
CA VAL A 103 -3.96 4.83 -11.05
C VAL A 103 -4.20 3.44 -11.62
N LEU A 104 -5.46 3.11 -11.94
CA LEU A 104 -5.85 1.87 -12.61
C LEU A 104 -5.85 2.00 -14.13
#